data_AF-A0A9E7PKN6-F1
#
_entry.id   AF-A0A9E7PKN6-F1
#
_cell.length_a   1.000
_cell.length_b   1.000
_cell.length_c   1.000
_cell.angle_alpha   90.00
_cell.angle_beta   90.00
_cell.angle_gamma   90.00
#
_symmetry.space_group_name_H-M   'P 1'
#
loop_
_entity.id
_entity.type
_entity.pdbx_description
1 polymer ?
#
loop_
_entity_poly.entity_id
_entity_poly.type
_entity_poly.pdbx_seq_one_letter_code
_entity_poly.pdbx_strand_id
1 'polypeptide(L)'
;MEEKSLFKLLIIAVALLAVSAIGNIVLYTSFIDAQDQSPIYQVSGSTVVNNNENTPKELSYLDYSGTMMEGADLSNAAGYKAVFTGADLRNADLHGARFTLADFSGADLSNTDLIGVKFDYANLKGANLQDADLRYADLRGAELDNADLTGAIIEGADIRWVTGNFTR
;
A
#
# COMPACT_ATOMS: atom_id res chain seq x y z
N MET A 1 33.89 -22.08 2.98
CA MET A 1 32.80 -21.23 2.46
C MET A 1 33.05 -21.07 0.97
N GLU A 2 32.15 -21.57 0.13
CA GLU A 2 32.33 -21.53 -1.33
C GLU A 2 32.29 -20.08 -1.84
N GLU A 3 33.08 -19.80 -2.87
CA GLU A 3 33.25 -18.50 -3.52
C GLU A 3 31.91 -17.84 -3.93
N LYS A 4 30.91 -18.67 -4.28
CA LYS A 4 29.54 -18.23 -4.56
C LYS A 4 28.80 -17.65 -3.36
N SER A 5 29.09 -18.11 -2.15
CA SER A 5 28.47 -17.61 -0.91
C SER A 5 29.06 -16.26 -0.51
N LEU A 6 30.36 -16.07 -0.73
CA LEU A 6 31.04 -14.79 -0.54
C LEU A 6 30.57 -13.73 -1.54
N PHE A 7 30.34 -14.09 -2.80
CA PHE A 7 29.81 -13.17 -3.81
C PHE A 7 28.39 -12.71 -3.48
N LYS A 8 27.53 -13.61 -2.98
CA LYS A 8 26.19 -13.27 -2.49
C LYS A 8 26.24 -12.34 -1.28
N LEU A 9 27.12 -12.62 -0.32
CA LEU A 9 27.28 -11.78 0.87
C LEU A 9 27.83 -10.39 0.53
N LEU A 10 28.72 -10.30 -0.47
CA LEU A 10 29.29 -9.05 -0.96
C LEU A 10 28.22 -8.18 -1.65
N ILE A 11 27.36 -8.77 -2.48
CA ILE A 11 26.25 -8.05 -3.12
C ILE A 11 25.25 -7.55 -2.07
N ILE A 12 24.92 -8.37 -1.07
CA ILE A 12 24.05 -7.98 0.05
C ILE A 12 24.67 -6.82 0.85
N ALA A 13 25.97 -6.88 1.14
CA ALA A 13 26.67 -5.83 1.87
C ALA A 13 26.74 -4.52 1.08
N VAL A 14 26.96 -4.57 -0.24
CA VAL A 14 26.99 -3.39 -1.12
C VAL A 14 25.60 -2.76 -1.27
N ALA A 15 24.54 -3.58 -1.35
CA ALA A 15 23.16 -3.10 -1.34
C ALA A 15 22.81 -2.40 -0.02
N LEU A 16 23.20 -2.98 1.12
CA LEU A 16 22.99 -2.38 2.45
C LEU A 16 23.78 -1.07 2.64
N LEU A 17 25.00 -0.98 2.12
CA LEU A 17 25.85 0.21 2.23
C LEU A 17 25.34 1.38 1.37
N ALA A 18 24.80 1.12 0.18
CA ALA A 18 24.18 2.15 -0.66
C ALA A 18 22.88 2.72 -0.06
N VAL A 19 22.14 1.90 0.71
CA VAL A 19 20.88 2.26 1.40
C VAL A 19 21.08 3.23 2.56
N SER A 20 22.28 3.30 3.16
CA SER A 20 22.54 4.22 4.28
C SER A 20 22.72 5.69 3.87
N ALA A 21 22.84 5.99 2.57
CA ALA A 21 23.22 7.31 2.06
C ALA A 21 22.09 8.12 1.42
N ILE A 22 20.90 7.54 1.17
CA ILE A 22 19.79 8.24 0.52
C ILE A 22 18.49 7.83 1.22
N GLY A 23 17.85 8.78 1.90
CA GLY A 23 16.59 8.56 2.60
C GLY A 23 15.47 8.08 1.67
N ASN A 24 14.61 7.21 2.21
CA ASN A 24 13.42 6.61 1.60
C ASN A 24 13.69 5.54 0.54
N ILE A 25 13.93 4.29 0.95
CA ILE A 25 13.72 3.11 0.09
C ILE A 25 13.01 2.02 0.88
N VAL A 26 11.81 1.63 0.42
CA VAL A 26 11.18 0.35 0.71
C VAL A 26 11.85 -0.70 -0.19
N LEU A 27 12.58 -1.66 0.40
CA LEU A 27 13.15 -2.79 -0.33
C LEU A 27 12.25 -4.01 -0.18
N TYR A 28 11.71 -4.50 -1.29
CA TYR A 28 11.11 -5.83 -1.36
C TYR A 28 12.12 -6.79 -2.01
N THR A 29 12.91 -7.51 -1.21
CA THR A 29 13.67 -8.65 -1.74
C THR A 29 12.80 -9.90 -1.66
N SER A 30 12.05 -10.18 -2.73
CA SER A 30 11.45 -11.50 -2.93
C SER A 30 12.58 -12.54 -3.06
N PHE A 31 12.72 -13.44 -2.08
CA PHE A 31 13.49 -14.66 -2.30
C PHE A 31 12.66 -15.58 -3.21
N ILE A 32 13.07 -15.66 -4.47
CA ILE A 32 12.51 -16.61 -5.45
C ILE A 32 13.12 -17.99 -5.15
N ASP A 33 12.29 -18.96 -4.81
CA ASP A 33 12.64 -20.37 -4.90
C ASP A 33 12.81 -20.72 -6.39
N ALA A 34 13.94 -21.33 -6.74
CA ALA A 34 14.48 -21.43 -8.10
C ALA A 34 13.71 -22.38 -9.04
N GLN A 35 12.40 -22.56 -8.87
CA GLN A 35 11.52 -23.33 -9.75
C GLN A 35 10.15 -22.70 -10.02
N ASP A 36 9.82 -21.53 -9.44
CA ASP A 36 8.57 -20.83 -9.74
C ASP A 36 8.85 -19.47 -10.37
N GLN A 37 8.45 -19.28 -11.63
CA GLN A 37 8.59 -18.02 -12.32
C GLN A 37 7.51 -17.04 -11.84
N SER A 38 7.81 -16.27 -10.79
CA SER A 38 7.39 -14.87 -10.57
C SER A 38 7.94 -14.39 -9.22
N PRO A 39 8.61 -13.21 -9.16
CA PRO A 39 7.88 -11.94 -9.23
C PRO A 39 8.62 -10.84 -10.01
N ILE A 40 7.87 -9.82 -10.44
CA ILE A 40 8.30 -8.77 -11.39
C ILE A 40 8.36 -7.35 -10.80
N TYR A 41 8.19 -7.18 -9.48
CA TYR A 41 8.01 -5.86 -8.88
C TYR A 41 9.20 -5.44 -8.02
N GLN A 42 9.73 -4.25 -8.28
CA GLN A 42 10.66 -3.54 -7.41
C GLN A 42 9.93 -2.33 -6.83
N VAL A 43 9.91 -2.23 -5.50
CA VAL A 43 9.61 -0.96 -4.84
C VAL A 43 10.93 -0.19 -4.77
N SER A 44 10.98 0.99 -5.35
CA SER A 44 12.15 1.89 -5.29
C SER A 44 11.68 3.27 -4.88
N GLY A 45 12.00 3.66 -3.65
CA GLY A 45 11.51 4.91 -3.06
C GLY A 45 9.99 4.92 -2.90
N SER A 46 9.35 6.03 -3.30
CA SER A 46 7.88 6.22 -3.27
C SER A 46 7.17 5.67 -4.51
N THR A 47 7.83 4.96 -5.42
CA THR A 47 7.20 4.54 -6.69
C THR A 47 7.15 3.03 -6.79
N VAL A 48 5.94 2.49 -6.95
CA VAL A 48 5.74 1.11 -7.40
C VAL A 48 5.75 1.15 -8.93
N VAL A 49 6.87 0.79 -9.54
CA VAL A 49 7.05 0.86 -11.00
C VAL A 49 6.54 -0.43 -11.64
N ASN A 50 5.57 -0.32 -12.54
CA ASN A 50 5.19 -1.40 -13.46
C ASN A 50 5.72 -1.07 -14.85
N ASN A 51 6.56 -1.93 -15.43
CA ASN A 51 7.16 -1.74 -16.76
C ASN A 51 6.20 -2.07 -17.91
N ASN A 52 4.94 -2.35 -17.62
CA ASN A 52 3.90 -2.40 -18.63
C ASN A 52 2.84 -1.32 -18.31
N GLU A 53 2.51 -0.50 -19.30
CA GLU A 53 1.59 0.63 -19.11
C GLU A 53 0.12 0.20 -19.04
N ASN A 54 -0.15 -1.11 -19.21
CA ASN A 54 -1.50 -1.67 -19.36
C ASN A 54 -1.90 -2.69 -18.29
N THR A 55 -1.07 -2.98 -17.29
CA THR A 55 -1.48 -3.82 -16.15
C THR A 55 -1.44 -3.01 -14.84
N PRO A 56 -2.46 -3.17 -13.98
CA PRO A 56 -2.44 -2.66 -12.61
C PRO A 56 -1.13 -2.97 -11.89
N LYS A 57 -0.68 -2.06 -11.03
CA LYS A 57 0.39 -2.35 -10.06
C LYS A 57 -0.10 -3.48 -9.15
N GLU A 58 0.47 -4.67 -9.30
CA GLU A 58 0.01 -5.85 -8.55
C GLU A 58 0.65 -5.90 -7.16
N LEU A 59 -0.20 -5.81 -6.15
CA LEU A 59 0.14 -5.75 -4.73
C LEU A 59 -0.58 -6.86 -3.93
N SER A 60 -1.41 -7.67 -4.59
CA SER A 60 -2.27 -8.63 -3.90
C SER A 60 -1.46 -9.60 -3.05
N TYR A 61 -1.98 -9.90 -1.86
CA TYR A 61 -1.39 -10.82 -0.87
C TYR A 61 -0.02 -10.42 -0.31
N LEU A 62 0.53 -9.26 -0.66
CA LEU A 62 1.82 -8.78 -0.15
C LEU A 62 1.64 -8.01 1.16
N ASP A 63 2.71 -7.99 1.97
CA ASP A 63 2.76 -7.35 3.28
C ASP A 63 3.63 -6.09 3.27
N TYR A 64 2.98 -4.94 3.34
CA TYR A 64 3.56 -3.60 3.39
C TYR A 64 3.41 -2.96 4.77
N SER A 65 3.23 -3.77 5.82
CA SER A 65 3.06 -3.25 7.18
C SER A 65 4.23 -2.35 7.59
N GLY A 66 3.91 -1.16 8.14
CA GLY A 66 4.89 -0.19 8.63
C GLY A 66 5.82 0.41 7.57
N THR A 67 5.53 0.21 6.28
CA THR A 67 6.33 0.80 5.20
C THR A 67 6.11 2.31 5.10
N MET A 68 7.15 3.02 4.64
CA MET A 68 7.09 4.45 4.34
C MET A 68 6.79 4.63 2.85
N MET A 69 5.56 5.03 2.53
CA MET A 69 5.02 5.19 1.19
C MET A 69 4.39 6.58 1.01
N GLU A 70 4.87 7.58 1.75
CA GLU A 70 4.41 8.96 1.61
C GLU A 70 4.61 9.44 0.16
N GLY A 71 3.56 10.03 -0.40
CA GLY A 71 3.52 10.50 -1.79
C GLY A 71 3.58 9.39 -2.83
N ALA A 72 3.35 8.13 -2.44
CA ALA A 72 3.48 7.03 -3.38
C ALA A 72 2.38 7.04 -4.44
N ASP A 73 2.77 6.72 -5.67
CA ASP A 73 1.81 6.47 -6.74
C ASP A 73 1.39 4.99 -6.71
N LEU A 74 0.20 4.74 -6.16
CA LEU A 74 -0.51 3.47 -6.13
C LEU A 74 -1.81 3.52 -6.97
N SER A 75 -1.91 4.50 -7.86
CA SER A 75 -3.05 4.64 -8.73
C SER A 75 -3.32 3.36 -9.53
N ASN A 76 -4.60 3.00 -9.63
CA ASN A 76 -5.07 1.81 -10.33
C ASN A 76 -4.42 0.49 -9.87
N ALA A 77 -3.79 0.46 -8.69
CA ALA A 77 -3.18 -0.76 -8.16
C ALA A 77 -4.23 -1.84 -7.89
N ALA A 78 -3.80 -3.09 -7.92
CA ALA A 78 -4.58 -4.24 -7.51
C ALA A 78 -3.94 -4.87 -6.27
N GLY A 79 -4.53 -4.65 -5.11
CA GLY A 79 -4.06 -5.15 -3.81
C GLY A 79 -5.10 -6.00 -3.10
N TYR A 80 -5.62 -7.03 -3.77
CA TYR A 80 -6.57 -7.94 -3.14
C TYR A 80 -5.91 -8.63 -1.94
N LYS A 81 -6.51 -8.49 -0.75
CA LYS A 81 -5.96 -8.99 0.52
C LYS A 81 -4.51 -8.58 0.79
N ALA A 82 -4.07 -7.44 0.26
CA ALA A 82 -2.79 -6.85 0.65
C ALA A 82 -2.85 -6.35 2.10
N VAL A 83 -1.69 -6.29 2.77
CA VAL A 83 -1.57 -5.80 4.14
C VAL A 83 -0.76 -4.52 4.13
N PHE A 84 -1.29 -3.45 4.71
CA PHE A 84 -0.72 -2.11 4.86
C PHE A 84 -0.83 -1.63 6.31
N THR A 85 -0.90 -2.57 7.26
CA THR A 85 -1.09 -2.25 8.67
C THR A 85 -0.01 -1.26 9.16
N GLY A 86 -0.43 -0.11 9.66
CA GLY A 86 0.48 0.94 10.14
C GLY A 86 1.39 1.57 9.06
N ALA A 87 1.13 1.36 7.78
CA ALA A 87 1.89 1.98 6.70
C ALA A 87 1.65 3.51 6.66
N ASP A 88 2.68 4.26 6.28
CA ASP A 88 2.58 5.70 6.01
C ASP A 88 2.30 5.91 4.53
N LEU A 89 1.06 6.28 4.18
CA LEU A 89 0.55 6.54 2.83
C LEU A 89 0.07 7.99 2.68
N ARG A 90 0.58 8.90 3.53
CA ARG A 90 0.22 10.32 3.48
C ARG A 90 0.49 10.87 2.08
N ASN A 91 -0.42 11.70 1.58
CA ASN A 91 -0.29 12.32 0.25
C ASN A 91 -0.14 11.33 -0.93
N ALA A 92 -0.39 10.03 -0.74
CA ALA A 92 -0.31 9.05 -1.81
C ALA A 92 -1.46 9.22 -2.83
N ASP A 93 -1.24 8.73 -4.04
CA ASP A 93 -2.27 8.62 -5.07
C ASP A 93 -2.75 7.16 -5.13
N LEU A 94 -4.00 6.91 -4.72
CA LEU A 94 -4.68 5.61 -4.76
C LEU A 94 -5.92 5.66 -5.68
N HIS A 95 -6.01 6.64 -6.59
CA HIS A 95 -7.20 6.81 -7.43
C HIS A 95 -7.49 5.54 -8.23
N GLY A 96 -8.75 5.11 -8.23
CA GLY A 96 -9.21 3.91 -8.93
C GLY A 96 -8.57 2.59 -8.49
N ALA A 97 -7.77 2.58 -7.42
CA ALA A 97 -7.13 1.36 -6.92
C ALA A 97 -8.15 0.37 -6.35
N ARG A 98 -7.79 -0.91 -6.35
CA ARG A 98 -8.65 -2.01 -5.93
C ARG A 98 -8.00 -2.77 -4.79
N PHE A 99 -8.52 -2.56 -3.59
CA PHE A 99 -8.02 -3.10 -2.32
C PHE A 99 -9.12 -3.87 -1.56
N THR A 100 -9.98 -4.57 -2.31
CA THR A 100 -10.99 -5.47 -1.74
C THR A 100 -10.36 -6.43 -0.73
N LEU A 101 -10.93 -6.51 0.47
CA LEU A 101 -10.46 -7.35 1.59
C LEU A 101 -9.02 -7.03 2.08
N ALA A 102 -8.44 -5.89 1.73
CA ALA A 102 -7.13 -5.49 2.22
C ALA A 102 -7.18 -5.03 3.68
N ASP A 103 -6.03 -5.07 4.37
CA ASP A 103 -5.88 -4.58 5.74
C ASP A 103 -5.05 -3.30 5.77
N PHE A 104 -5.70 -2.18 6.09
CA PHE A 104 -5.12 -0.85 6.29
C PHE A 104 -5.21 -0.40 7.75
N SER A 105 -5.35 -1.35 8.69
CA SER A 105 -5.53 -1.00 10.09
C SER A 105 -4.35 -0.17 10.62
N GLY A 106 -4.66 0.95 11.26
CA GLY A 106 -3.68 1.92 11.77
C GLY A 106 -2.83 2.63 10.71
N ALA A 107 -3.10 2.46 9.41
CA ALA A 107 -2.36 3.16 8.36
C ALA A 107 -2.65 4.67 8.37
N ASP A 108 -1.68 5.48 7.96
CA ASP A 108 -1.87 6.91 7.74
C ASP A 108 -2.15 7.19 6.26
N LEU A 109 -3.42 7.45 5.95
CA LEU A 109 -3.97 7.80 4.63
C LEU A 109 -4.41 9.28 4.61
N SER A 110 -3.81 10.14 5.44
CA SER A 110 -4.18 11.55 5.45
C SER A 110 -3.73 12.27 4.18
N ASN A 111 -4.59 13.15 3.67
CA ASN A 111 -4.39 13.89 2.42
C ASN A 111 -4.21 13.00 1.16
N THR A 112 -4.68 11.75 1.20
CA THR A 112 -4.58 10.81 0.08
C THR A 112 -5.69 11.02 -0.95
N ASP A 113 -5.37 10.88 -2.25
CA ASP A 113 -6.39 10.77 -3.30
C ASP A 113 -6.93 9.34 -3.34
N LEU A 114 -8.19 9.16 -2.91
CA LEU A 114 -8.90 7.89 -2.86
C LEU A 114 -10.12 7.89 -3.80
N ILE A 115 -10.15 8.77 -4.80
CA ILE A 115 -11.30 8.90 -5.69
C ILE A 115 -11.54 7.57 -6.42
N GLY A 116 -12.75 7.03 -6.26
CA GLY A 116 -13.15 5.77 -6.90
C GLY A 116 -12.40 4.53 -6.39
N VAL A 117 -11.67 4.61 -5.26
CA VAL A 117 -10.99 3.45 -4.66
C VAL A 117 -12.01 2.37 -4.29
N LYS A 118 -11.63 1.09 -4.42
CA LYS A 118 -12.42 -0.04 -3.92
C LYS A 118 -11.82 -0.59 -2.65
N PHE A 119 -12.43 -0.25 -1.52
CA PHE A 119 -12.17 -0.76 -0.18
C PHE A 119 -13.30 -1.66 0.31
N ASP A 120 -14.05 -2.31 -0.59
CA ASP A 120 -15.12 -3.20 -0.18
C ASP A 120 -14.57 -4.34 0.70
N TYR A 121 -15.16 -4.47 1.89
CA TYR A 121 -14.74 -5.38 2.96
C TYR A 121 -13.30 -5.19 3.47
N ALA A 122 -12.69 -4.01 3.28
CA ALA A 122 -11.38 -3.71 3.82
C ALA A 122 -11.42 -3.46 5.35
N ASN A 123 -10.33 -3.81 6.03
CA ASN A 123 -10.11 -3.43 7.43
C ASN A 123 -9.41 -2.06 7.47
N LEU A 124 -10.12 -1.02 7.90
CA LEU A 124 -9.62 0.36 8.05
C LEU A 124 -9.63 0.79 9.53
N LYS A 125 -9.64 -0.16 10.47
CA LYS A 125 -9.70 0.13 11.91
C LYS A 125 -8.51 0.98 12.34
N GLY A 126 -8.78 2.10 13.00
CA GLY A 126 -7.75 3.03 13.49
C GLY A 126 -6.99 3.76 12.37
N ALA A 127 -7.38 3.65 11.11
CA ALA A 127 -6.72 4.36 10.02
C ALA A 127 -6.95 5.88 10.14
N ASN A 128 -5.93 6.66 9.82
CA ASN A 128 -6.05 8.12 9.69
C ASN A 128 -6.44 8.46 8.24
N LEU A 129 -7.65 8.95 8.02
CA LEU A 129 -8.20 9.37 6.73
C LEU A 129 -8.47 10.89 6.70
N GLN A 130 -7.80 11.66 7.58
CA GLN A 130 -7.97 13.10 7.64
C GLN A 130 -7.71 13.76 6.28
N ASP A 131 -8.61 14.63 5.87
CA ASP A 131 -8.54 15.38 4.60
C ASP A 131 -8.40 14.50 3.34
N ALA A 132 -8.69 13.19 3.43
CA ALA A 132 -8.64 12.29 2.28
C ALA A 132 -9.83 12.49 1.34
N ASP A 133 -9.60 12.32 0.03
CA ASP A 133 -10.65 12.45 -0.99
C ASP A 133 -11.22 11.08 -1.36
N LEU A 134 -12.33 10.69 -0.73
CA LEU A 134 -13.03 9.42 -0.91
C LEU A 134 -14.21 9.54 -1.90
N ARG A 135 -14.24 10.55 -2.78
CA ARG A 135 -15.36 10.71 -3.71
C ARG A 135 -15.55 9.46 -4.57
N TYR A 136 -16.78 8.97 -4.65
CA TYR A 136 -17.15 7.77 -5.40
C TYR A 136 -16.43 6.47 -4.95
N ALA A 137 -15.82 6.45 -3.76
CA ALA A 137 -15.20 5.25 -3.20
C ALA A 137 -16.24 4.16 -2.90
N ASP A 138 -15.86 2.90 -3.07
CA ASP A 138 -16.64 1.75 -2.63
C ASP A 138 -16.11 1.27 -1.27
N LEU A 139 -16.82 1.60 -0.19
CA LEU A 139 -16.50 1.24 1.19
C LEU A 139 -17.44 0.15 1.72
N ARG A 140 -18.16 -0.57 0.84
CA ARG A 140 -19.20 -1.51 1.28
C ARG A 140 -18.61 -2.57 2.21
N GLY A 141 -19.18 -2.70 3.41
CA GLY A 141 -18.71 -3.69 4.39
C GLY A 141 -17.35 -3.38 5.02
N ALA A 142 -16.76 -2.21 4.78
CA ALA A 142 -15.49 -1.84 5.41
C ALA A 142 -15.63 -1.66 6.93
N GLU A 143 -14.57 -1.98 7.67
CA GLU A 143 -14.50 -1.83 9.12
C GLU A 143 -13.75 -0.54 9.48
N LEU A 144 -14.42 0.43 10.11
CA LEU A 144 -13.87 1.76 10.43
C LEU A 144 -13.76 2.02 11.93
N ASP A 145 -13.73 1.00 12.80
CA ASP A 145 -13.61 1.23 14.25
C ASP A 145 -12.38 2.09 14.57
N ASN A 146 -12.62 3.24 15.21
CA ASN A 146 -11.64 4.26 15.58
C ASN A 146 -10.91 4.92 14.39
N ALA A 147 -11.41 4.81 13.16
CA ALA A 147 -10.85 5.55 12.03
C ALA A 147 -11.14 7.05 12.15
N ASP A 148 -10.23 7.88 11.67
CA ASP A 148 -10.38 9.34 11.68
C ASP A 148 -10.68 9.89 10.29
N LEU A 149 -11.93 10.29 10.02
CA LEU A 149 -12.32 10.89 8.73
C LEU A 149 -12.53 12.41 8.84
N THR A 150 -11.95 13.08 9.84
CA THR A 150 -12.10 14.53 9.98
C THR A 150 -11.64 15.24 8.70
N GLY A 151 -12.54 16.02 8.08
CA GLY A 151 -12.23 16.74 6.83
C GLY A 151 -12.28 15.90 5.55
N ALA A 152 -12.48 14.59 5.64
CA ALA A 152 -12.53 13.72 4.46
C ALA A 152 -13.76 14.02 3.58
N ILE A 153 -13.56 13.95 2.26
CA ILE A 153 -14.63 14.17 1.27
C ILE A 153 -15.23 12.83 0.86
N ILE A 154 -16.47 12.55 1.26
CA ILE A 154 -17.15 11.26 1.00
C ILE A 154 -18.33 11.36 0.02
N GLU A 155 -18.37 12.40 -0.82
CA GLU A 155 -19.47 12.60 -1.77
C GLU A 155 -19.55 11.42 -2.76
N GLY A 156 -20.73 10.80 -2.85
CA GLY A 156 -20.96 9.66 -3.73
C GLY A 156 -20.31 8.35 -3.28
N ALA A 157 -19.65 8.31 -2.12
CA ALA A 157 -19.09 7.07 -1.58
C ALA A 157 -20.19 6.07 -1.18
N ASP A 158 -19.99 4.80 -1.49
CA ASP A 158 -20.89 3.73 -1.08
C ASP A 158 -20.50 3.18 0.30
N ILE A 159 -21.21 3.64 1.32
CA ILE A 159 -20.96 3.30 2.72
C ILE A 159 -21.94 2.25 3.28
N ARG A 160 -22.61 1.48 2.41
CA ARG A 160 -23.54 0.44 2.88
C ARG A 160 -22.78 -0.64 3.65
N TRP A 161 -23.34 -1.08 4.77
CA TRP A 161 -22.75 -2.11 5.64
C TRP A 161 -21.39 -1.76 6.26
N VAL A 162 -20.94 -0.51 6.15
CA VAL A 162 -19.80 -0.03 6.94
C VAL A 162 -20.10 -0.23 8.43
N THR A 163 -19.09 -0.71 9.16
CA THR A 163 -19.19 -0.95 10.60
C THR A 163 -18.17 -0.10 11.38
N GLY A 164 -18.40 0.03 12.68
CA GLY A 164 -17.50 0.70 13.61
C GLY A 164 -17.83 2.18 13.87
N ASN A 165 -17.25 2.70 14.95
CA ASN A 165 -17.36 4.11 15.32
C ASN A 165 -16.17 4.88 14.74
N PHE A 166 -16.41 5.94 13.97
CA PHE A 166 -15.38 6.78 13.37
C PHE A 166 -15.74 8.26 13.51
N THR A 167 -14.75 9.14 13.45
CA THR A 167 -14.96 10.61 13.43
C THR A 167 -15.29 11.07 12.01
N ARG A 168 -16.01 12.19 11.88
CA ARG A 168 -16.34 12.86 10.62
C ARG A 168 -16.21 14.36 10.81
#